data_AF-A0A8C3H5A1-F1
#
_entry.id   AF-A0A8C3H5A1-F1
#
_cell.length_a   1.000
_cell.length_b   1.000
_cell.length_c   1.000
_cell.angle_alpha   90.00
_cell.angle_beta   90.00
_cell.angle_gamma   90.00
#
_symmetry.space_group_name_H-M   'P 1'
#
loop_
_entity.id
_entity.type
_entity.pdbx_description
1 polymer ?
#
loop_
_entity_poly.entity_id
_entity_poly.type
_entity_poly.pdbx_seq_one_letter_code
_entity_poly.pdbx_strand_id
1 'polypeptide(L)'
;MMMFQMRWRTILSQQCVLLVTCLLINLEAVPIDIDKTKVQGEPHVEGAKIETPDTGLYYDEYLKQVIDVLETDKHFREKLQTADIEEIKSGKLSKELDLVSHHVRTRLDELKRQEVARLRMLIKAKMDSFQDTGIDHQALLKQFEHLNHQNPDTFESKDLDMLIKAATSDLENYDKTRHDEFKKYEMMKEHERREYLKTLNEEKRREEESKYEEMKKKHGNHPKVNHPGSKDQLKEVWEESDGLDPNDFNPKTFFKLHDVNNDGFLDEQELEALFTKELEKVYDPKNEEDDMVEMEEERLRMREHVMNEIDVNKDRLVTLHEFLKATEKKEFLEPDSWETLDQQQVFTEEELKEFETHILQQENELLKKAEDLQQQKEELQRQHDQLQAQKQELQQVVQQMEQRKLQQGSPLSGPAGELKFQPRM
;
A
#
# COMPACT_ATOMS: atom_id res chain seq x y z
N MET A 1 -18.14 3.35 -80.47
CA MET A 1 -17.48 2.74 -79.29
C MET A 1 -16.01 3.18 -79.25
N MET A 2 -15.74 4.47 -79.02
CA MET A 2 -14.38 5.03 -78.92
C MET A 2 -14.28 6.30 -78.04
N MET A 3 -15.40 6.95 -77.69
CA MET A 3 -15.38 8.13 -76.82
C MET A 3 -15.41 7.83 -75.30
N PHE A 4 -15.72 6.60 -74.89
CA PHE A 4 -15.80 6.25 -73.46
C PHE A 4 -14.45 5.85 -72.85
N GLN A 5 -13.50 5.31 -73.65
CA GLN A 5 -12.17 4.93 -73.17
C GLN A 5 -11.20 6.12 -72.98
N MET A 6 -11.41 7.26 -73.67
CA MET A 6 -10.55 8.44 -73.48
C MET A 6 -10.82 9.15 -72.14
N ARG A 7 -12.07 9.19 -71.69
CA ARG A 7 -12.44 9.93 -70.46
C ARG A 7 -11.88 9.31 -69.19
N TRP A 8 -11.75 7.97 -69.13
CA TRP A 8 -11.22 7.27 -67.96
C TRP A 8 -9.70 7.41 -67.83
N ARG A 9 -8.97 7.48 -68.96
CA ARG A 9 -7.53 7.74 -68.96
C ARG A 9 -7.18 9.16 -68.49
N THR A 10 -7.98 10.16 -68.85
CA THR A 10 -7.79 11.54 -68.37
C THR A 10 -8.10 11.71 -66.88
N ILE A 11 -9.11 11.02 -66.35
CA ILE A 11 -9.49 11.11 -64.93
C ILE A 11 -8.44 10.43 -64.02
N LEU A 12 -7.96 9.24 -64.41
CA LEU A 12 -6.88 8.55 -63.69
C LEU A 12 -5.56 9.35 -63.73
N SER A 13 -5.24 9.98 -64.87
CA SER A 13 -4.06 10.84 -64.98
C SER A 13 -4.18 12.09 -64.10
N GLN A 14 -5.36 12.71 -64.00
CA GLN A 14 -5.59 13.86 -63.11
C GLN A 14 -5.49 13.49 -61.62
N GLN A 15 -5.96 12.31 -61.23
CA GLN A 15 -5.86 11.82 -59.85
C GLN A 15 -4.41 11.46 -59.46
N CYS A 16 -3.63 10.87 -60.37
CA CYS A 16 -2.19 10.65 -60.14
C CYS A 16 -1.41 11.95 -60.04
N VAL A 17 -1.73 12.97 -60.85
CA VAL A 17 -1.09 14.30 -60.76
C VAL A 17 -1.39 14.95 -59.41
N LEU A 18 -2.62 14.89 -58.93
CA LEU A 18 -3.00 15.42 -57.60
C LEU A 18 -2.27 14.71 -56.45
N LEU A 19 -2.15 13.39 -56.50
CA LEU A 19 -1.42 12.61 -55.50
C LEU A 19 0.09 12.92 -55.51
N VAL A 20 0.69 13.08 -56.68
CA VAL A 20 2.11 13.47 -56.82
C VAL A 20 2.32 14.91 -56.34
N THR A 21 1.40 15.84 -56.61
CA THR A 21 1.50 17.21 -56.08
C THR A 21 1.34 17.25 -54.55
N CYS A 22 0.46 16.45 -53.95
CA CYS A 22 0.36 16.36 -52.48
C CYS A 22 1.62 15.75 -51.84
N LEU A 23 2.27 14.79 -52.51
CA LEU A 23 3.54 14.22 -52.03
C LEU A 23 4.70 15.21 -52.17
N LEU A 24 4.72 16.05 -53.22
CA LEU A 24 5.77 17.06 -53.42
C LEU A 24 5.65 18.26 -52.47
N ILE A 25 4.43 18.66 -52.06
CA ILE A 25 4.24 19.74 -51.07
C ILE A 25 4.78 19.33 -49.67
N ASN A 26 4.88 18.03 -49.37
CA ASN A 26 5.48 17.54 -48.12
C ASN A 26 7.02 17.45 -48.16
N LEU A 27 7.66 17.68 -49.33
CA LEU A 27 9.12 17.63 -49.51
C LEU A 27 9.79 19.01 -49.55
N GLU A 28 9.01 20.10 -49.59
CA GLU A 28 9.50 21.48 -49.65
C GLU A 28 9.11 22.33 -48.41
N ALA A 29 8.93 21.68 -47.26
CA ALA A 29 8.90 22.39 -45.99
C ALA A 29 10.32 22.88 -45.65
N VAL A 30 10.59 24.14 -46.01
CA VAL A 30 11.80 24.87 -45.65
C VAL A 30 11.98 24.84 -44.12
N PRO A 31 13.18 24.52 -43.59
CA PRO A 31 13.42 24.60 -42.16
C PRO A 31 13.28 26.04 -41.69
N ILE A 32 12.43 26.27 -40.69
CA ILE A 32 12.28 27.57 -40.03
C ILE A 32 13.63 27.88 -39.37
N ASP A 33 14.31 28.91 -39.86
CA ASP A 33 15.53 29.44 -39.28
C ASP A 33 15.18 30.06 -37.91
N ILE A 34 15.71 29.46 -36.84
CA ILE A 34 15.49 29.93 -35.48
C ILE A 34 16.41 31.13 -35.27
N ASP A 35 15.81 32.32 -35.19
CA ASP A 35 16.48 33.58 -34.87
C ASP A 35 17.32 33.44 -33.57
N LYS A 36 18.66 33.47 -33.72
CA LYS A 36 19.66 33.31 -32.63
C LYS A 36 19.83 34.58 -31.79
N THR A 37 18.74 35.28 -31.48
CA THR A 37 18.77 36.41 -30.55
C THR A 37 17.68 36.31 -29.49
N LYS A 38 17.77 35.27 -28.64
CA LYS A 38 17.16 35.31 -27.32
C LYS A 38 18.07 34.62 -26.30
N VAL A 39 18.28 35.37 -25.22
CA VAL A 39 19.14 35.15 -24.05
C VAL A 39 19.19 33.70 -23.60
N GLN A 40 20.40 33.18 -23.38
CA GLN A 40 20.68 31.90 -22.73
C GLN A 40 19.95 31.85 -21.37
N GLY A 41 18.90 31.05 -21.28
CA GLY A 41 18.53 30.40 -20.03
C GLY A 41 19.51 29.27 -19.79
N GLU A 42 20.01 29.16 -18.57
CA GLU A 42 20.93 28.10 -18.14
C GLU A 42 20.40 26.71 -18.52
N PRO A 43 21.27 25.77 -18.94
CA PRO A 43 20.84 24.40 -19.16
C PRO A 43 20.38 23.82 -17.82
N HIS A 44 19.10 23.43 -17.77
CA HIS A 44 18.58 22.56 -16.73
C HIS A 44 19.35 21.23 -16.84
N VAL A 45 20.27 21.00 -15.93
CA VAL A 45 20.87 19.68 -15.73
C VAL A 45 19.74 18.83 -15.16
N GLU A 46 19.14 17.99 -15.99
CA GLU A 46 18.41 16.80 -15.53
C GLU A 46 19.42 15.95 -14.77
N GLY A 47 19.51 16.17 -13.46
CA GLY A 47 20.11 15.18 -12.57
C GLY A 47 19.29 13.90 -12.71
N ALA A 48 19.97 12.77 -12.85
CA ALA A 48 19.34 11.46 -12.88
C ALA A 48 18.27 11.39 -11.76
N LYS A 49 17.01 11.13 -12.13
CA LYS A 49 15.98 10.79 -11.16
C LYS A 49 16.44 9.49 -10.50
N ILE A 50 16.82 9.57 -9.23
CA ILE A 50 17.00 8.38 -8.39
C ILE A 50 15.58 7.90 -8.13
N GLU A 51 15.21 6.73 -8.66
CA GLU A 51 13.95 6.11 -8.26
C GLU A 51 14.10 5.70 -6.80
N THR A 52 13.42 6.41 -5.90
CA THR A 52 13.44 6.08 -4.48
C THR A 52 12.82 4.68 -4.28
N PRO A 53 13.52 3.74 -3.61
CA PRO A 53 13.01 2.39 -3.33
C PRO A 53 11.64 2.43 -2.65
N ASP A 54 10.79 1.43 -2.86
CA ASP A 54 9.55 1.29 -2.09
C ASP A 54 9.88 0.90 -0.65
N THR A 55 9.56 1.82 0.27
CA THR A 55 9.91 1.72 1.69
C THR A 55 9.02 0.76 2.47
N GLY A 56 7.97 0.20 1.84
CA GLY A 56 6.99 -0.69 2.50
C GLY A 56 5.99 0.05 3.40
N LEU A 57 6.07 1.38 3.48
CA LEU A 57 5.15 2.20 4.27
C LEU A 57 3.80 2.40 3.55
N TYR A 58 2.69 2.37 4.27
CA TYR A 58 1.35 2.60 3.69
C TYR A 58 1.12 4.03 3.14
N TYR A 59 2.06 4.95 3.39
CA TYR A 59 2.12 6.32 2.88
C TYR A 59 3.40 6.59 2.08
N ASP A 60 4.11 5.54 1.64
CA ASP A 60 5.32 5.63 0.81
C ASP A 60 5.10 6.54 -0.41
N GLU A 61 4.00 6.35 -1.13
CA GLU A 61 3.68 7.16 -2.30
C GLU A 61 3.58 8.66 -1.96
N TYR A 62 2.96 9.00 -0.82
CA TYR A 62 2.88 10.39 -0.37
C TYR A 62 4.24 10.93 0.05
N LEU A 63 5.04 10.14 0.77
CA LEU A 63 6.42 10.49 1.14
C LEU A 63 7.27 10.80 -0.08
N LYS A 64 7.25 9.93 -1.10
CA LYS A 64 7.96 10.11 -2.37
C LYS A 64 7.51 11.35 -3.12
N GLN A 65 6.20 11.56 -3.25
CA GLN A 65 5.68 12.76 -3.92
C GLN A 65 6.09 14.06 -3.21
N VAL A 66 6.14 14.06 -1.88
CA VAL A 66 6.63 15.20 -1.09
C VAL A 66 8.12 15.43 -1.35
N ILE A 67 8.94 14.38 -1.33
CA ILE A 67 10.38 14.45 -1.61
C ILE A 67 10.61 14.97 -3.04
N ASP A 68 9.98 14.38 -4.05
CA ASP A 68 10.06 14.78 -5.46
C ASP A 68 9.80 16.28 -5.63
N VAL A 69 8.74 16.79 -4.98
CA VAL A 69 8.36 18.20 -5.05
C VAL A 69 9.39 19.09 -4.35
N LEU A 70 9.89 18.67 -3.18
CA LEU A 70 10.93 19.38 -2.45
C LEU A 70 12.25 19.44 -3.22
N GLU A 71 12.62 18.36 -3.90
CA GLU A 71 13.83 18.31 -4.70
C GLU A 71 13.78 19.22 -5.92
N THR A 72 12.61 19.63 -6.41
CA THR A 72 12.54 20.63 -7.50
C THR A 72 13.14 21.99 -7.10
N ASP A 73 13.21 22.29 -5.80
CA ASP A 73 13.88 23.48 -5.28
C ASP A 73 15.38 23.22 -5.08
N LYS A 74 16.23 23.97 -5.81
CA LYS A 74 17.68 23.77 -5.78
C LYS A 74 18.28 23.97 -4.38
N HIS A 75 17.82 24.98 -3.64
CA HIS A 75 18.34 25.26 -2.30
C HIS A 75 17.97 24.14 -1.34
N PHE A 76 16.72 23.69 -1.38
CA PHE A 76 16.25 22.60 -0.53
C PHE A 76 16.94 21.28 -0.88
N ARG A 77 17.13 20.96 -2.16
CA ARG A 77 17.85 19.76 -2.62
C ARG A 77 19.29 19.71 -2.09
N GLU A 78 20.03 20.81 -2.19
CA GLU A 78 21.41 20.88 -1.66
C GLU A 78 21.44 20.65 -0.15
N LYS A 79 20.43 21.18 0.59
CA LYS A 79 20.29 20.92 2.03
C LYS A 79 19.95 19.47 2.34
N LEU A 80 19.06 18.86 1.56
CA LEU A 80 18.68 17.46 1.71
C LEU A 80 19.88 16.52 1.51
N GLN A 81 20.69 16.78 0.48
CA GLN A 81 21.86 15.96 0.13
C GLN A 81 23.05 16.10 1.09
N THR A 82 23.13 17.22 1.82
CA THR A 82 24.25 17.52 2.73
C THR A 82 23.90 17.36 4.20
N ALA A 83 22.61 17.22 4.52
CA ALA A 83 22.15 17.04 5.89
C ALA A 83 22.50 15.66 6.42
N ASP A 84 22.98 15.62 7.65
CA ASP A 84 23.17 14.38 8.39
C ASP A 84 21.81 13.83 8.86
N ILE A 85 21.72 12.51 9.04
CA ILE A 85 20.52 11.80 9.50
C ILE A 85 20.02 12.40 10.82
N GLU A 86 20.92 12.74 11.75
CA GLU A 86 20.56 13.38 13.01
C GLU A 86 19.96 14.79 12.81
N GLU A 87 20.47 15.55 11.83
CA GLU A 87 19.94 16.87 11.52
C GLU A 87 18.53 16.79 10.90
N ILE A 88 18.30 15.78 10.05
CA ILE A 88 17.00 15.47 9.47
C ILE A 88 15.99 15.10 10.57
N LYS A 89 16.36 14.18 11.48
CA LYS A 89 15.52 13.77 12.63
C LYS A 89 15.25 14.90 13.63
N SER A 90 16.17 15.85 13.77
CA SER A 90 16.05 16.97 14.72
C SER A 90 15.00 18.03 14.32
N GLY A 91 14.47 17.96 13.10
CA GLY A 91 13.52 18.93 12.55
C GLY A 91 14.17 20.23 12.07
N LYS A 92 15.51 20.27 11.95
CA LYS A 92 16.25 21.42 11.40
C LYS A 92 15.95 21.59 9.91
N LEU A 93 15.92 20.49 9.15
CA LEU A 93 15.58 20.49 7.72
C LEU A 93 14.17 21.05 7.47
N SER A 94 13.20 20.71 8.33
CA SER A 94 11.82 21.15 8.18
C SER A 94 11.64 22.67 8.24
N LYS A 95 12.57 23.39 8.90
CA LYS A 95 12.55 24.87 8.95
C LYS A 95 13.00 25.51 7.64
N GLU A 96 13.79 24.81 6.82
CA GLU A 96 14.22 25.30 5.50
C GLU A 96 13.05 25.39 4.52
N LEU A 97 11.92 24.72 4.83
CA LEU A 97 10.68 24.78 4.06
C LEU A 97 10.12 26.21 3.91
N ASP A 98 10.41 27.11 4.85
CA ASP A 98 9.98 28.51 4.78
C ASP A 98 10.72 29.31 3.71
N LEU A 99 11.87 28.82 3.25
CA LEU A 99 12.71 29.47 2.23
C LEU A 99 12.41 28.94 0.81
N VAL A 100 11.60 27.90 0.72
CA VAL A 100 11.25 27.23 -0.53
C VAL A 100 10.31 28.10 -1.38
N SER A 101 10.44 28.01 -2.70
CA SER A 101 9.62 28.81 -3.63
C SER A 101 8.10 28.60 -3.46
N HIS A 102 7.32 29.63 -3.77
CA HIS A 102 5.86 29.60 -3.68
C HIS A 102 5.22 28.46 -4.51
N HIS A 103 5.80 28.14 -5.68
CA HIS A 103 5.27 27.09 -6.53
C HIS A 103 5.37 25.71 -5.85
N VAL A 104 6.50 25.42 -5.22
CA VAL A 104 6.73 24.19 -4.46
C VAL A 104 5.80 24.14 -3.26
N ARG A 105 5.66 25.25 -2.50
CA ARG A 105 4.68 25.34 -1.40
C ARG A 105 3.25 25.03 -1.85
N THR A 106 2.81 25.62 -2.96
CA THR A 106 1.47 25.37 -3.52
C THR A 106 1.26 23.90 -3.87
N ARG A 107 2.29 23.24 -4.41
CA ARG A 107 2.23 21.83 -4.77
C ARG A 107 2.19 20.92 -3.54
N LEU A 108 2.97 21.23 -2.51
CA LEU A 108 2.93 20.51 -1.22
C LEU A 108 1.57 20.63 -0.53
N ASP A 109 0.95 21.82 -0.57
CA ASP A 109 -0.40 22.02 -0.07
C ASP A 109 -1.43 21.14 -0.80
N GLU A 110 -1.26 20.97 -2.12
CA GLU A 110 -2.11 20.08 -2.92
C GLU A 110 -1.93 18.61 -2.53
N LEU A 111 -0.69 18.14 -2.40
CA LEU A 111 -0.38 16.78 -1.97
C LEU A 111 -0.97 16.49 -0.59
N LYS A 112 -0.83 17.41 0.36
CA LYS A 112 -1.41 17.26 1.70
C LYS A 112 -2.93 17.10 1.65
N ARG A 113 -3.62 17.93 0.85
CA ARG A 113 -5.08 17.83 0.70
C ARG A 113 -5.51 16.49 0.11
N GLN A 114 -4.75 15.98 -0.86
CA GLN A 114 -5.00 14.67 -1.47
C GLN A 114 -4.82 13.55 -0.45
N GLU A 115 -3.73 13.57 0.33
CA GLU A 115 -3.47 12.55 1.34
C GLU A 115 -4.51 12.60 2.47
N VAL A 116 -4.86 13.79 2.95
CA VAL A 116 -5.94 13.95 3.94
C VAL A 116 -7.27 13.42 3.40
N ALA A 117 -7.58 13.67 2.13
CA ALA A 117 -8.79 13.14 1.50
C ALA A 117 -8.75 11.60 1.42
N ARG A 118 -7.62 11.02 1.04
CA ARG A 118 -7.40 9.56 1.02
C ARG A 118 -7.62 8.94 2.40
N LEU A 119 -6.98 9.49 3.44
CA LEU A 119 -7.12 9.01 4.82
C LEU A 119 -8.56 9.13 5.33
N ARG A 120 -9.25 10.24 5.03
CA ARG A 120 -10.67 10.41 5.38
C ARG A 120 -11.56 9.38 4.67
N MET A 121 -11.28 9.06 3.41
CA MET A 121 -12.02 8.00 2.70
C MET A 121 -11.77 6.63 3.32
N LEU A 122 -10.53 6.30 3.68
CA LEU A 122 -10.18 5.04 4.35
C LEU A 122 -10.89 4.91 5.70
N ILE A 123 -10.86 5.98 6.50
CA ILE A 123 -11.58 6.04 7.77
C ILE A 123 -13.07 5.86 7.54
N LYS A 124 -13.65 6.60 6.59
CA LYS A 124 -15.07 6.47 6.26
C LYS A 124 -15.42 5.04 5.84
N ALA A 125 -14.62 4.41 4.99
CA ALA A 125 -14.83 3.03 4.56
C ALA A 125 -14.78 2.06 5.76
N LYS A 126 -13.83 2.25 6.69
CA LYS A 126 -13.79 1.50 7.96
C LYS A 126 -15.02 1.77 8.82
N MET A 127 -15.46 3.02 8.94
CA MET A 127 -16.67 3.36 9.70
C MET A 127 -17.92 2.73 9.08
N ASP A 128 -18.03 2.76 7.76
CA ASP A 128 -19.15 2.18 7.02
C ASP A 128 -19.17 0.65 7.08
N SER A 129 -18.00 -0.01 7.22
CA SER A 129 -17.94 -1.46 7.47
C SER A 129 -18.26 -1.83 8.91
N PHE A 130 -17.96 -0.95 9.87
CA PHE A 130 -18.16 -1.15 11.31
C PHE A 130 -19.30 -0.27 11.85
N GLN A 131 -20.42 -0.18 11.11
CA GLN A 131 -21.52 0.79 11.32
C GLN A 131 -22.09 0.89 12.75
N ASP A 132 -21.77 -0.01 13.67
CA ASP A 132 -22.38 -0.05 15.01
C ASP A 132 -21.46 -0.52 16.16
N THR A 133 -20.17 -0.75 15.92
CA THR A 133 -19.24 -1.20 16.97
C THR A 133 -18.25 -0.09 17.31
N GLY A 134 -18.19 0.30 18.58
CA GLY A 134 -17.28 1.30 19.13
C GLY A 134 -15.92 1.27 18.45
N ILE A 135 -15.73 2.19 17.51
CA ILE A 135 -14.55 2.29 16.69
C ILE A 135 -13.45 2.77 17.61
N ASP A 136 -12.30 2.09 17.63
CA ASP A 136 -11.15 2.61 18.34
C ASP A 136 -10.67 3.86 17.59
N HIS A 137 -11.17 5.02 18.04
CA HIS A 137 -10.83 6.31 17.46
C HIS A 137 -9.33 6.55 17.58
N GLN A 138 -8.67 5.96 18.58
CA GLN A 138 -7.23 6.06 18.76
C GLN A 138 -6.49 5.28 17.68
N ALA A 139 -6.93 4.07 17.32
CA ALA A 139 -6.38 3.31 16.19
C ALA A 139 -6.58 3.99 14.83
N LEU A 140 -7.70 4.70 14.63
CA LEU A 140 -7.91 5.49 13.41
C LEU A 140 -7.02 6.74 13.37
N LEU A 141 -6.80 7.39 14.51
CA LEU A 141 -5.93 8.56 14.58
C LEU A 141 -4.46 8.23 14.31
N LYS A 142 -4.03 6.98 14.57
CA LYS A 142 -2.70 6.51 14.15
C LYS A 142 -2.45 6.66 12.65
N GLN A 143 -3.51 6.63 11.82
CA GLN A 143 -3.40 6.81 10.37
C GLN A 143 -3.00 8.24 9.95
N PHE A 144 -3.01 9.20 10.88
CA PHE A 144 -2.58 10.59 10.65
C PHE A 144 -1.27 10.92 11.36
N GLU A 145 -0.51 9.94 11.87
CA GLU A 145 0.73 10.24 12.60
C GLU A 145 1.77 10.97 11.75
N HIS A 146 1.79 10.75 10.43
CA HIS A 146 2.70 11.39 9.48
C HIS A 146 2.28 12.79 9.01
N LEU A 147 1.12 13.32 9.43
CA LEU A 147 0.69 14.67 9.02
C LEU A 147 -0.24 15.38 10.01
N ASN A 148 -0.25 16.72 9.98
CA ASN A 148 -1.09 17.51 10.86
C ASN A 148 -2.53 17.60 10.35
N HIS A 149 -3.39 16.68 10.80
CA HIS A 149 -4.80 16.64 10.42
C HIS A 149 -5.65 17.82 10.94
N GLN A 150 -5.15 18.60 11.91
CA GLN A 150 -5.85 19.78 12.43
C GLN A 150 -5.80 20.96 11.44
N ASN A 151 -4.81 20.97 10.55
CA ASN A 151 -4.70 21.94 9.47
C ASN A 151 -4.65 21.19 8.13
N PRO A 152 -5.77 20.84 7.50
CA PRO A 152 -5.77 19.99 6.31
C PRO A 152 -5.31 20.71 5.03
N ASP A 153 -5.28 22.04 5.01
CA ASP A 153 -5.22 22.81 3.77
C ASP A 153 -3.82 23.28 3.39
N THR A 154 -2.91 23.46 4.36
CA THR A 154 -1.56 23.95 4.12
C THR A 154 -0.50 23.02 4.70
N PHE A 155 0.53 22.69 3.92
CA PHE A 155 1.67 21.88 4.33
C PHE A 155 2.73 22.78 4.97
N GLU A 156 2.91 22.66 6.28
CA GLU A 156 3.83 23.48 7.08
C GLU A 156 5.09 22.71 7.45
N SER A 157 6.09 23.40 8.03
CA SER A 157 7.29 22.75 8.57
C SER A 157 6.96 21.65 9.58
N LYS A 158 5.86 21.80 10.32
CA LYS A 158 5.37 20.77 11.24
C LYS A 158 4.95 19.49 10.51
N ASP A 159 4.35 19.59 9.32
CA ASP A 159 3.96 18.41 8.54
C ASP A 159 5.18 17.66 8.04
N LEU A 160 6.20 18.38 7.54
CA LEU A 160 7.44 17.75 7.11
C LEU A 160 8.19 17.10 8.29
N ASP A 161 8.22 17.75 9.44
CA ASP A 161 8.78 17.17 10.68
C ASP A 161 8.02 15.91 11.14
N MET A 162 6.69 15.93 11.10
CA MET A 162 5.87 14.75 11.42
C MET A 162 6.08 13.62 10.41
N LEU A 163 6.13 13.93 9.12
CA LEU A 163 6.36 12.96 8.06
C LEU A 163 7.73 12.29 8.18
N ILE A 164 8.79 13.07 8.41
CA ILE A 164 10.15 12.56 8.61
C ILE A 164 10.21 11.68 9.86
N LYS A 165 9.62 12.12 10.99
CA LYS A 165 9.62 11.36 12.24
C LYS A 165 8.82 10.07 12.14
N ALA A 166 7.64 10.12 11.52
CA ALA A 166 6.83 8.94 11.27
C ALA A 166 7.58 7.97 10.37
N ALA A 167 8.09 8.43 9.21
CA ALA A 167 8.84 7.57 8.30
C ALA A 167 10.08 6.98 8.98
N THR A 168 10.84 7.77 9.72
CA THR A 168 12.01 7.26 10.48
C THR A 168 11.61 6.19 11.49
N SER A 169 10.61 6.48 12.32
CA SER A 169 10.16 5.57 13.38
C SER A 169 9.57 4.30 12.79
N ASP A 170 8.74 4.42 11.75
CA ASP A 170 8.08 3.28 11.12
C ASP A 170 9.10 2.41 10.41
N LEU A 171 10.09 2.97 9.72
CA LEU A 171 11.18 2.22 9.10
C LEU A 171 12.08 1.53 10.13
N GLU A 172 12.39 2.18 11.25
CA GLU A 172 13.16 1.57 12.35
C GLU A 172 12.41 0.42 13.05
N ASN A 173 11.09 0.47 13.06
CA ASN A 173 10.24 -0.54 13.70
C ASN A 173 9.53 -1.48 12.71
N TYR A 174 9.78 -1.35 11.41
CA TYR A 174 9.06 -2.06 10.35
C TYR A 174 9.25 -3.57 10.51
N ASP A 175 10.51 -4.00 10.49
CA ASP A 175 10.94 -5.38 10.67
C ASP A 175 10.37 -5.97 11.96
N LYS A 176 10.55 -5.26 13.08
CA LYS A 176 10.02 -5.70 14.38
C LYS A 176 8.50 -5.88 14.36
N THR A 177 7.76 -4.95 13.75
CA THR A 177 6.30 -5.03 13.67
C THR A 177 5.88 -6.24 12.84
N ARG A 178 6.61 -6.54 11.76
CA ARG A 178 6.38 -7.73 10.92
C ARG A 178 6.63 -9.02 11.71
N HIS A 179 7.74 -9.12 12.46
CA HIS A 179 8.00 -10.25 13.37
C HIS A 179 6.87 -10.43 14.42
N ASP A 180 6.38 -9.33 15.00
CA ASP A 180 5.28 -9.37 15.96
C ASP A 180 3.95 -9.80 15.33
N GLU A 181 3.69 -9.41 14.07
CA GLU A 181 2.53 -9.85 13.29
C GLU A 181 2.62 -11.33 12.93
N PHE A 182 3.78 -11.79 12.47
CA PHE A 182 4.03 -13.20 12.16
C PHE A 182 3.91 -14.07 13.41
N LYS A 183 4.47 -13.64 14.55
CA LYS A 183 4.29 -14.33 15.83
C LYS A 183 2.80 -14.49 16.19
N LYS A 184 1.99 -13.44 16.00
CA LYS A 184 0.53 -13.53 16.24
C LYS A 184 -0.16 -14.47 15.26
N TYR A 185 0.26 -14.47 14.00
CA TYR A 185 -0.25 -15.40 12.99
C TYR A 185 0.00 -16.85 13.40
N GLU A 186 1.22 -17.18 13.81
CA GLU A 186 1.60 -18.52 14.27
C GLU A 186 0.85 -18.94 15.56
N MET A 187 0.69 -18.01 16.51
CA MET A 187 -0.13 -18.26 17.70
C MET A 187 -1.61 -18.47 17.35
N MET A 188 -2.14 -17.75 16.36
CA MET A 188 -3.52 -17.89 15.91
C MET A 188 -3.76 -19.25 15.25
N LYS A 189 -2.85 -19.66 14.35
CA LYS A 189 -2.85 -20.96 13.68
C LYS A 189 -2.85 -22.11 14.68
N GLU A 190 -1.99 -22.05 15.71
CA GLU A 190 -1.96 -23.07 16.76
C GLU A 190 -3.20 -23.03 17.66
N HIS A 191 -3.74 -21.85 17.98
CA HIS A 191 -4.99 -21.73 18.73
C HIS A 191 -6.16 -22.39 18.00
N GLU A 192 -6.34 -22.08 16.71
CA GLU A 192 -7.39 -22.68 15.88
C GLU A 192 -7.25 -24.21 15.80
N ARG A 193 -6.01 -24.70 15.68
CA ARG A 193 -5.70 -26.13 15.72
C ARG A 193 -6.14 -26.75 17.05
N ARG A 194 -5.83 -26.12 18.18
CA ARG A 194 -6.22 -26.60 19.52
C ARG A 194 -7.73 -26.59 19.71
N GLU A 195 -8.42 -25.54 19.28
CA GLU A 195 -9.88 -25.46 19.34
C GLU A 195 -10.52 -26.54 18.45
N TYR A 196 -10.02 -26.74 17.24
CA TYR A 196 -10.50 -27.80 16.34
C TYR A 196 -10.34 -29.19 16.98
N LEU A 197 -9.17 -29.50 17.57
CA LEU A 197 -8.92 -30.77 18.24
C LEU A 197 -9.83 -31.01 19.47
N LYS A 198 -10.30 -29.95 20.14
CA LYS A 198 -11.29 -30.04 21.23
C LYS A 198 -12.68 -30.46 20.72
N THR A 199 -13.04 -30.12 19.48
CA THR A 199 -14.33 -30.53 18.88
C THR A 199 -14.37 -32.00 18.45
N LEU A 200 -13.20 -32.64 18.29
CA LEU A 200 -13.06 -34.00 17.80
C LEU A 200 -13.14 -35.05 18.92
N ASN A 201 -13.58 -36.26 18.53
CA ASN A 201 -13.47 -37.44 19.39
C ASN A 201 -12.02 -37.96 19.45
N GLU A 202 -11.74 -38.86 20.39
CA GLU A 202 -10.37 -39.31 20.66
C GLU A 202 -9.69 -39.98 19.46
N GLU A 203 -10.42 -40.79 18.69
CA GLU A 203 -9.89 -41.47 17.51
C GLU A 203 -9.51 -40.49 16.41
N LYS A 204 -10.40 -39.54 16.07
CA LYS A 204 -10.13 -38.51 15.08
C LYS A 204 -9.05 -37.55 15.53
N ARG A 205 -9.01 -37.19 16.82
CA ARG A 205 -7.96 -36.31 17.37
C ARG A 205 -6.58 -36.92 17.12
N ARG A 206 -6.41 -38.21 17.41
CA ARG A 206 -5.15 -38.93 17.16
C ARG A 206 -4.79 -39.01 15.68
N GLU A 207 -5.78 -39.19 14.80
CA GLU A 207 -5.58 -39.18 13.35
C GLU A 207 -5.07 -37.82 12.86
N GLU A 208 -5.71 -36.72 13.29
CA GLU A 208 -5.33 -35.36 12.92
C GLU A 208 -3.95 -34.96 13.49
N GLU A 209 -3.64 -35.34 14.73
CA GLU A 209 -2.30 -35.15 15.29
C GLU A 209 -1.23 -35.89 14.48
N SER A 210 -1.51 -37.14 14.07
CA SER A 210 -0.58 -37.91 13.23
C SER A 210 -0.41 -37.29 11.84
N LYS A 211 -1.48 -36.78 11.23
CA LYS A 211 -1.40 -36.06 9.95
C LYS A 211 -0.56 -34.80 10.09
N TYR A 212 -0.77 -34.03 11.16
CA TYR A 212 0.01 -32.82 11.43
C TYR A 212 1.51 -33.12 11.58
N GLU A 213 1.88 -34.18 12.32
CA GLU A 213 3.28 -34.61 12.42
C GLU A 213 3.84 -35.07 11.06
N GLU A 214 3.03 -35.71 10.22
CA GLU A 214 3.44 -36.11 8.88
C GLU A 214 3.68 -34.89 7.98
N MET A 215 2.79 -33.90 8.02
CA MET A 215 2.94 -32.64 7.27
C MET A 215 4.21 -31.90 7.71
N LYS A 216 4.46 -31.78 9.03
CA LYS A 216 5.70 -31.17 9.53
C LYS A 216 6.96 -31.90 9.05
N LYS A 217 6.93 -33.24 9.01
CA LYS A 217 8.05 -34.04 8.49
C LYS A 217 8.24 -33.91 6.99
N LYS A 218 7.15 -33.74 6.22
CA LYS A 218 7.21 -33.50 4.78
C LYS A 218 7.85 -32.15 4.49
N HIS A 219 7.36 -31.10 5.16
CA HIS A 219 7.91 -29.74 5.04
C HIS A 219 9.40 -29.70 5.38
N GLY A 220 9.80 -30.26 6.54
CA GLY A 220 11.22 -30.31 6.94
C GLY A 220 12.12 -31.22 6.09
N ASN A 221 11.57 -31.94 5.10
CA ASN A 221 12.34 -32.77 4.18
C ASN A 221 12.56 -32.03 2.84
N HIS A 222 13.32 -30.95 2.92
CA HIS A 222 13.71 -30.13 1.77
C HIS A 222 15.21 -30.25 1.46
N PRO A 223 15.67 -29.88 0.25
CA PRO A 223 17.09 -29.71 -0.05
C PRO A 223 17.76 -28.71 0.92
N LYS A 224 19.07 -28.86 1.14
CA LYS A 224 19.81 -27.95 2.02
C LYS A 224 19.70 -26.51 1.50
N VAL A 225 19.29 -25.61 2.38
CA VAL A 225 19.28 -24.16 2.14
C VAL A 225 20.67 -23.60 2.44
N ASN A 226 21.20 -22.79 1.53
CA ASN A 226 22.47 -22.12 1.74
C ASN A 226 22.30 -20.94 2.70
N HIS A 227 23.39 -20.54 3.33
CA HIS A 227 23.39 -19.37 4.18
C HIS A 227 23.18 -18.09 3.36
N PRO A 228 22.26 -17.19 3.75
CA PRO A 228 21.97 -15.97 2.99
C PRO A 228 23.22 -15.11 2.81
N GLY A 229 23.46 -14.63 1.58
CA GLY A 229 24.64 -13.81 1.26
C GLY A 229 25.96 -14.59 1.17
N SER A 230 25.96 -15.90 1.39
CA SER A 230 27.17 -16.74 1.28
C SER A 230 27.59 -16.97 -0.17
N LYS A 231 28.86 -17.39 -0.36
CA LYS A 231 29.40 -17.70 -1.68
C LYS A 231 28.59 -18.75 -2.43
N ASP A 232 28.11 -19.78 -1.74
CA ASP A 232 27.37 -20.87 -2.36
C ASP A 232 26.00 -20.39 -2.84
N GLN A 233 25.30 -19.61 -2.01
CA GLN A 233 24.01 -19.00 -2.38
C GLN A 233 24.14 -18.06 -3.59
N LEU A 234 25.12 -17.14 -3.58
CA LEU A 234 25.31 -16.22 -4.70
C LEU A 234 25.75 -16.92 -6.00
N LYS A 235 26.53 -18.01 -5.89
CA LYS A 235 26.89 -18.82 -7.05
C LYS A 235 25.70 -19.57 -7.64
N GLU A 236 24.80 -20.02 -6.79
CA GLU A 236 23.57 -20.69 -7.25
C GLU A 236 22.67 -19.70 -8.00
N VAL A 237 22.48 -18.49 -7.47
CA VAL A 237 21.76 -17.43 -8.19
C VAL A 237 22.44 -17.12 -9.54
N TRP A 238 23.77 -17.02 -9.55
CA TRP A 238 24.56 -16.80 -10.77
C TRP A 238 24.41 -17.92 -11.81
N GLU A 239 24.25 -19.16 -11.38
CA GLU A 239 24.04 -20.30 -12.28
C GLU A 239 22.59 -20.39 -12.76
N GLU A 240 21.65 -20.38 -11.83
CA GLU A 240 20.25 -20.73 -12.08
C GLU A 240 19.42 -19.55 -12.57
N SER A 241 19.62 -18.36 -11.99
CA SER A 241 18.88 -17.15 -12.37
C SER A 241 19.57 -16.42 -13.53
N ASP A 242 20.90 -16.29 -13.49
CA ASP A 242 21.63 -15.53 -14.51
C ASP A 242 22.09 -16.39 -15.70
N GLY A 243 22.11 -17.72 -15.56
CA GLY A 243 22.54 -18.63 -16.61
C GLY A 243 24.04 -18.58 -16.92
N LEU A 244 24.87 -18.19 -15.95
CA LEU A 244 26.31 -18.00 -16.10
C LEU A 244 27.10 -19.16 -15.47
N ASP A 245 28.34 -19.39 -15.94
CA ASP A 245 29.18 -20.49 -15.43
C ASP A 245 29.60 -20.21 -13.97
N PRO A 246 29.35 -21.15 -13.03
CA PRO A 246 29.75 -21.01 -11.62
C PRO A 246 31.26 -20.82 -11.40
N ASN A 247 32.10 -21.27 -12.34
CA ASN A 247 33.56 -21.14 -12.26
C ASN A 247 34.02 -19.70 -12.55
N ASP A 248 33.22 -18.95 -13.31
CA ASP A 248 33.49 -17.55 -13.68
C ASP A 248 32.86 -16.55 -12.71
N PHE A 249 32.33 -17.03 -11.58
CA PHE A 249 31.70 -16.19 -10.56
C PHE A 249 32.61 -15.04 -10.13
N ASN A 250 32.10 -13.82 -10.29
CA ASN A 250 32.78 -12.60 -9.92
C ASN A 250 31.86 -11.69 -9.11
N PRO A 251 32.15 -11.41 -7.82
CA PRO A 251 31.30 -10.59 -6.96
C PRO A 251 30.97 -9.22 -7.56
N LYS A 252 31.92 -8.56 -8.22
CA LYS A 252 31.69 -7.23 -8.80
C LYS A 252 30.72 -7.28 -9.99
N THR A 253 30.81 -8.33 -10.81
CA THR A 253 29.87 -8.52 -11.91
C THR A 253 28.50 -8.93 -11.38
N PHE A 254 28.47 -9.81 -10.37
CA PHE A 254 27.24 -10.22 -9.68
C PHE A 254 26.47 -9.01 -9.14
N PHE A 255 27.15 -8.12 -8.40
CA PHE A 255 26.56 -6.88 -7.87
C PHE A 255 25.89 -6.06 -8.98
N LYS A 256 26.61 -5.80 -10.07
CA LYS A 256 26.11 -4.99 -11.18
C LYS A 256 24.95 -5.63 -11.96
N LEU A 257 24.82 -6.94 -11.89
CA LEU A 257 23.76 -7.66 -12.56
C LEU A 257 22.45 -7.58 -11.77
N HIS A 258 22.55 -7.44 -10.45
CA HIS A 258 21.44 -7.40 -9.51
C HIS A 258 21.11 -5.99 -8.99
N ASP A 259 21.95 -5.00 -9.30
CA ASP A 259 21.61 -3.57 -9.30
C ASP A 259 20.73 -3.32 -10.53
N VAL A 260 19.45 -3.65 -10.41
CA VAL A 260 18.48 -3.70 -11.52
C VAL A 260 18.19 -2.30 -12.02
N ASN A 261 18.10 -1.34 -11.10
CA ASN A 261 17.80 0.06 -11.40
C ASN A 261 19.04 0.87 -11.82
N ASN A 262 20.26 0.31 -11.69
CA ASN A 262 21.55 0.92 -12.00
C ASN A 262 21.86 2.18 -11.17
N ASP A 263 21.40 2.25 -9.93
CA ASP A 263 21.67 3.36 -9.01
C ASP A 263 23.00 3.22 -8.25
N GLY A 264 23.64 2.04 -8.35
CA GLY A 264 24.93 1.74 -7.75
C GLY A 264 24.85 1.16 -6.34
N PHE A 265 23.65 0.83 -5.86
CA PHE A 265 23.38 0.21 -4.58
C PHE A 265 22.64 -1.11 -4.79
N LEU A 266 22.63 -1.96 -3.76
CA LEU A 266 21.65 -3.05 -3.65
C LEU A 266 20.71 -2.69 -2.51
N ASP A 267 19.45 -2.44 -2.84
CA ASP A 267 18.42 -2.19 -1.84
C ASP A 267 17.87 -3.50 -1.25
N GLU A 268 16.90 -3.36 -0.34
CA GLU A 268 16.26 -4.49 0.32
C GLU A 268 15.55 -5.43 -0.64
N GLN A 269 14.88 -4.88 -1.66
CA GLN A 269 14.09 -5.66 -2.60
C GLN A 269 15.00 -6.43 -3.55
N GLU A 270 16.09 -5.80 -3.97
CA GLU A 270 17.12 -6.43 -4.79
C GLU A 270 17.82 -7.56 -4.03
N LEU A 271 18.11 -7.39 -2.74
CA LEU A 271 18.64 -8.47 -1.90
C LEU A 271 17.61 -9.59 -1.69
N GLU A 272 16.36 -9.24 -1.38
CA GLU A 272 15.26 -10.19 -1.19
C GLU A 272 15.05 -11.08 -2.43
N ALA A 273 15.17 -10.51 -3.63
CA ALA A 273 15.08 -11.25 -4.87
C ALA A 273 16.12 -12.38 -4.97
N LEU A 274 17.32 -12.19 -4.42
CA LEU A 274 18.39 -13.20 -4.40
C LEU A 274 18.02 -14.44 -3.60
N PHE A 275 17.13 -14.31 -2.62
CA PHE A 275 16.74 -15.42 -1.73
C PHE A 275 15.65 -16.30 -2.34
N THR A 276 14.98 -15.86 -3.41
CA THR A 276 13.87 -16.58 -4.04
C THR A 276 14.23 -18.04 -4.34
N LYS A 277 15.42 -18.28 -4.92
CA LYS A 277 15.90 -19.63 -5.26
C LYS A 277 16.11 -20.52 -4.04
N GLU A 278 16.61 -19.95 -2.96
CA GLU A 278 16.80 -20.67 -1.70
C GLU A 278 15.46 -21.02 -1.04
N LEU A 279 14.51 -20.09 -1.06
CA LEU A 279 13.17 -20.29 -0.49
C LEU A 279 12.33 -21.29 -1.30
N GLU A 280 12.46 -21.31 -2.62
CA GLU A 280 11.81 -22.28 -3.52
C GLU A 280 12.21 -23.74 -3.23
N LYS A 281 13.33 -23.97 -2.53
CA LYS A 281 13.71 -25.32 -2.07
C LYS A 281 12.82 -25.82 -0.94
N VAL A 282 12.34 -24.91 -0.11
CA VAL A 282 11.62 -25.18 1.14
C VAL A 282 10.11 -25.05 0.97
N TYR A 283 9.67 -24.05 0.20
CA TYR A 283 8.27 -23.69 0.07
C TYR A 283 7.80 -23.80 -1.39
N ASP A 284 6.81 -24.65 -1.66
CA ASP A 284 6.06 -24.69 -2.92
C ASP A 284 4.59 -24.32 -2.68
N PRO A 285 4.05 -23.25 -3.31
CA PRO A 285 2.65 -22.86 -3.21
C PRO A 285 1.63 -23.95 -3.57
N LYS A 286 2.06 -25.04 -4.22
CA LYS A 286 1.22 -26.18 -4.60
C LYS A 286 1.11 -27.25 -3.51
N ASN A 287 2.00 -27.22 -2.52
CA ASN A 287 2.00 -28.14 -1.40
C ASN A 287 1.12 -27.57 -0.29
N GLU A 288 0.36 -28.44 0.39
CA GLU A 288 -0.54 -28.00 1.47
C GLU A 288 0.22 -27.81 2.80
N GLU A 289 1.39 -28.44 2.93
CA GLU A 289 2.28 -28.32 4.08
C GLU A 289 3.08 -27.01 4.10
N ASP A 290 3.19 -26.33 2.96
CA ASP A 290 4.07 -25.17 2.80
C ASP A 290 3.27 -23.88 2.97
N ASP A 291 3.61 -23.12 4.00
CA ASP A 291 2.96 -21.86 4.31
C ASP A 291 3.67 -20.68 3.64
N MET A 292 2.98 -20.03 2.70
CA MET A 292 3.53 -18.88 1.98
C MET A 292 3.77 -17.65 2.88
N VAL A 293 3.09 -17.56 4.01
CA VAL A 293 3.34 -16.50 5.01
C VAL A 293 4.65 -16.77 5.73
N GLU A 294 4.93 -18.03 6.08
CA GLU A 294 6.23 -18.44 6.64
C GLU A 294 7.37 -18.21 5.64
N MET A 295 7.15 -18.48 4.35
CA MET A 295 8.15 -18.19 3.31
C MET A 295 8.53 -16.70 3.26
N GLU A 296 7.55 -15.80 3.35
CA GLU A 296 7.80 -14.36 3.33
C GLU A 296 8.52 -13.88 4.60
N GLU A 297 8.17 -14.44 5.76
CA GLU A 297 8.91 -14.17 7.00
C GLU A 297 10.35 -14.67 6.92
N GLU A 298 10.57 -15.86 6.37
CA GLU A 298 11.90 -16.42 6.15
C GLU A 298 12.72 -15.50 5.23
N ARG A 299 12.11 -14.97 4.16
CA ARG A 299 12.74 -13.96 3.28
C ARG A 299 13.20 -12.73 4.05
N LEU A 300 12.34 -12.19 4.93
CA LEU A 300 12.68 -11.02 5.75
C LEU A 300 13.82 -11.34 6.72
N ARG A 301 13.82 -12.53 7.35
CA ARG A 301 14.94 -12.99 8.21
C ARG A 301 16.25 -13.06 7.44
N MET A 302 16.22 -13.60 6.21
CA MET A 302 17.39 -13.66 5.34
C MET A 302 17.88 -12.24 4.98
N ARG A 303 16.99 -11.32 4.61
CA ARG A 303 17.33 -9.91 4.34
C ARG A 303 17.96 -9.25 5.55
N GLU A 304 17.31 -9.31 6.71
CA GLU A 304 17.79 -8.69 7.95
C GLU A 304 19.15 -9.22 8.34
N HIS A 305 19.36 -10.52 8.21
CA HIS A 305 20.65 -11.13 8.45
C HIS A 305 21.74 -10.54 7.53
N VAL A 306 21.51 -10.54 6.21
CA VAL A 306 22.47 -10.01 5.23
C VAL A 306 22.73 -8.51 5.44
N MET A 307 21.69 -7.70 5.63
CA MET A 307 21.83 -6.27 5.92
C MET A 307 22.60 -6.05 7.22
N ASN A 308 22.39 -6.86 8.25
CA ASN A 308 23.13 -6.74 9.50
C ASN A 308 24.63 -6.98 9.33
N GLU A 309 25.01 -7.89 8.45
CA GLU A 309 26.41 -8.23 8.19
C GLU A 309 27.13 -7.30 7.21
N ILE A 310 26.44 -6.82 6.18
CA ILE A 310 27.05 -6.14 5.03
C ILE A 310 26.91 -4.63 5.11
N ASP A 311 25.72 -4.12 5.43
CA ASP A 311 25.44 -2.69 5.55
C ASP A 311 26.06 -2.15 6.85
N VAL A 312 27.17 -1.42 6.72
CA VAL A 312 27.98 -0.94 7.85
C VAL A 312 27.46 0.39 8.38
N ASN A 313 27.00 1.28 7.49
CA ASN A 313 26.53 2.61 7.86
C ASN A 313 25.04 2.64 8.24
N LYS A 314 24.32 1.51 8.07
CA LYS A 314 22.90 1.33 8.44
C LYS A 314 21.97 2.27 7.69
N ASP A 315 22.28 2.52 6.42
CA ASP A 315 21.43 3.31 5.54
C ASP A 315 20.45 2.47 4.71
N ARG A 316 20.43 1.14 4.92
CA ARG A 316 19.59 0.15 4.22
C ARG A 316 19.90 0.03 2.72
N LEU A 317 21.07 0.48 2.31
CA LEU A 317 21.57 0.36 0.94
C LEU A 317 22.97 -0.24 0.96
N VAL A 318 23.17 -1.35 0.25
CA VAL A 318 24.49 -1.97 0.19
C VAL A 318 25.28 -1.38 -0.97
N THR A 319 26.35 -0.65 -0.65
CA THR A 319 27.27 -0.18 -1.70
C THR A 319 28.11 -1.32 -2.28
N LEU A 320 28.60 -1.14 -3.51
CA LEU A 320 29.57 -2.07 -4.10
C LEU A 320 30.80 -2.28 -3.19
N HIS A 321 31.23 -1.25 -2.45
CA HIS A 321 32.39 -1.38 -1.57
C HIS A 321 32.09 -2.29 -0.38
N GLU A 322 30.95 -2.11 0.27
CA GLU A 322 30.50 -2.95 1.39
C GLU A 322 30.31 -4.39 0.95
N PHE A 323 29.64 -4.59 -0.18
CA PHE A 323 29.44 -5.91 -0.76
C PHE A 323 30.77 -6.63 -1.02
N LEU A 324 31.72 -5.99 -1.71
CA LEU A 324 33.02 -6.60 -1.99
C LEU A 324 33.78 -6.92 -0.70
N LYS A 325 33.74 -6.02 0.29
CA LYS A 325 34.36 -6.25 1.59
C LYS A 325 33.73 -7.42 2.34
N ALA A 326 32.42 -7.60 2.23
CA ALA A 326 31.73 -8.76 2.79
C ALA A 326 32.21 -10.07 2.15
N THR A 327 32.49 -10.08 0.83
CA THR A 327 33.00 -11.29 0.16
C THR A 327 34.41 -11.71 0.58
N GLU A 328 35.16 -10.84 1.25
CA GLU A 328 36.48 -11.13 1.81
C GLU A 328 36.41 -11.74 3.23
N LYS A 329 35.24 -11.67 3.88
CA LYS A 329 35.03 -12.18 5.23
C LYS A 329 35.01 -13.71 5.25
N LYS A 330 35.28 -14.29 6.43
CA LYS A 330 35.31 -15.75 6.58
C LYS A 330 33.90 -16.34 6.41
N GLU A 331 32.92 -15.64 6.96
CA GLU A 331 31.50 -15.95 6.96
C GLU A 331 30.96 -16.15 5.53
N PHE A 332 31.50 -15.42 4.54
CA PHE A 332 31.18 -15.60 3.13
C PHE A 332 31.66 -16.94 2.54
N LEU A 333 32.85 -17.39 2.94
CA LEU A 333 33.53 -18.57 2.40
C LEU A 333 33.19 -19.86 3.15
N GLU A 334 33.01 -19.74 4.46
CA GLU A 334 32.75 -20.83 5.39
C GLU A 334 31.54 -20.43 6.27
N PRO A 335 30.33 -20.36 5.69
CA PRO A 335 29.15 -19.98 6.43
C PRO A 335 28.71 -21.07 7.41
N ASP A 336 28.06 -20.66 8.49
CA ASP A 336 27.32 -21.55 9.37
C ASP A 336 26.04 -22.07 8.66
N SER A 337 25.50 -23.19 9.13
CA SER A 337 24.23 -23.71 8.60
C SER A 337 23.08 -22.73 8.89
N TRP A 338 22.26 -22.45 7.89
CA TRP A 338 21.05 -21.67 8.07
C TRP A 338 19.93 -22.55 8.66
N GLU A 339 19.33 -22.08 9.75
CA GLU A 339 18.18 -22.71 10.39
C GLU A 339 16.90 -22.03 9.91
N THR A 340 16.09 -22.79 9.18
CA THR A 340 14.76 -22.41 8.70
C THR A 340 13.77 -22.27 9.86
N LEU A 341 12.71 -21.48 9.63
CA LEU A 341 11.68 -21.18 10.62
C LEU A 341 11.02 -22.42 11.25
N ASP A 342 10.84 -23.51 10.49
CA ASP A 342 10.22 -24.76 10.98
C ASP A 342 10.99 -25.44 12.13
N GLN A 343 12.30 -25.15 12.21
CA GLN A 343 13.23 -25.64 13.23
C GLN A 343 13.28 -24.73 14.47
N GLN A 344 12.77 -23.50 14.36
CA GLN A 344 12.80 -22.50 15.41
C GLN A 344 11.46 -22.39 16.13
N GLN A 345 11.51 -22.10 17.43
CA GLN A 345 10.31 -21.84 18.21
C GLN A 345 10.00 -20.34 18.18
N VAL A 346 8.96 -19.95 17.42
CA VAL A 346 8.56 -18.55 17.22
C VAL A 346 7.95 -17.95 18.50
N PHE A 347 7.19 -18.73 19.27
CA PHE A 347 6.51 -18.29 20.49
C PHE A 347 6.62 -19.30 21.64
N THR A 348 6.49 -18.83 22.88
CA THR A 348 6.44 -19.70 24.07
C THR A 348 5.00 -20.10 24.44
N GLU A 349 4.85 -21.18 25.21
CA GLU A 349 3.53 -21.61 25.69
C GLU A 349 2.87 -20.56 26.60
N GLU A 350 3.66 -19.79 27.34
CA GLU A 350 3.13 -18.65 28.11
C GLU A 350 2.57 -17.55 27.21
N GLU A 351 3.30 -17.18 26.15
CA GLU A 351 2.84 -16.18 25.16
C GLU A 351 1.54 -16.64 24.49
N LEU A 352 1.46 -17.92 24.09
CA LEU A 352 0.25 -18.49 23.50
C LEU A 352 -0.93 -18.41 24.48
N LYS A 353 -0.73 -18.77 25.75
CA LYS A 353 -1.79 -18.72 26.77
C LYS A 353 -2.30 -17.30 27.03
N GLU A 354 -1.40 -16.32 27.05
CA GLU A 354 -1.78 -14.90 27.15
C GLU A 354 -2.58 -14.46 25.92
N PHE A 355 -2.17 -14.88 24.74
CA PHE A 355 -2.88 -14.64 23.48
C PHE A 355 -4.28 -15.26 23.46
N GLU A 356 -4.43 -16.54 23.85
CA GLU A 356 -5.74 -17.21 23.97
C GLU A 356 -6.64 -16.50 24.98
N THR A 357 -6.07 -16.01 26.08
CA THR A 357 -6.83 -15.23 27.08
C THR A 357 -7.36 -13.93 26.48
N HIS A 358 -6.55 -13.24 25.66
CA HIS A 358 -6.95 -12.03 24.96
C HIS A 358 -8.04 -12.31 23.92
N ILE A 359 -7.93 -13.38 23.14
CA ILE A 359 -8.98 -13.82 22.20
C ILE A 359 -10.31 -14.05 22.93
N LEU A 360 -10.29 -14.82 24.02
CA LEU A 360 -11.50 -15.10 24.80
C LEU A 360 -12.13 -13.82 25.37
N GLN A 361 -11.32 -12.83 25.79
CA GLN A 361 -11.84 -11.53 26.21
C GLN A 361 -12.53 -10.80 25.06
N GLN A 362 -11.89 -10.74 23.88
CA GLN A 362 -12.45 -10.11 22.69
C GLN A 362 -13.74 -10.79 22.21
N GLU A 363 -13.79 -12.13 22.19
CA GLU A 363 -15.00 -12.88 21.85
C GLU A 363 -16.15 -12.57 22.80
N ASN A 364 -15.88 -12.54 24.12
CA ASN A 364 -16.89 -12.18 25.11
C ASN A 364 -17.40 -10.75 24.95
N GLU A 365 -16.53 -9.81 24.58
CA GLU A 365 -16.94 -8.44 24.24
C GLU A 365 -17.80 -8.38 22.98
N LEU A 366 -17.43 -9.14 21.94
CA LEU A 366 -18.20 -9.24 20.69
C LEU A 366 -19.56 -9.89 20.91
N LEU A 367 -19.66 -10.93 21.74
CA LEU A 367 -20.92 -11.56 22.11
C LEU A 367 -21.86 -10.58 22.82
N LYS A 368 -21.37 -9.82 23.81
CA LYS A 368 -22.16 -8.78 24.48
C LYS A 368 -22.65 -7.72 23.49
N LYS A 369 -21.77 -7.26 22.60
CA LYS A 369 -22.15 -6.30 21.54
C LYS A 369 -23.19 -6.89 20.60
N ALA A 370 -23.08 -8.16 20.21
CA ALA A 370 -24.05 -8.82 19.35
C ALA A 370 -25.43 -8.94 20.04
N GLU A 371 -25.47 -9.26 21.33
CA GLU A 371 -26.69 -9.27 22.14
C GLU A 371 -27.33 -7.87 22.21
N ASP A 372 -26.53 -6.83 22.48
CA ASP A 372 -27.00 -5.44 22.52
C ASP A 372 -27.57 -5.00 21.16
N LEU A 373 -26.90 -5.34 20.06
CA LEU A 373 -27.38 -5.03 18.70
C LEU A 373 -28.66 -5.79 18.36
N GLN A 374 -28.80 -7.04 18.80
CA GLN A 374 -30.03 -7.79 18.64
C GLN A 374 -31.19 -7.10 19.38
N GLN A 375 -30.97 -6.63 20.61
CA GLN A 375 -31.98 -5.89 21.37
C GLN A 375 -32.36 -4.56 20.68
N GLN A 376 -31.38 -3.81 20.17
CA GLN A 376 -31.63 -2.59 19.42
C GLN A 376 -32.45 -2.84 18.16
N LYS A 377 -32.14 -3.92 17.42
CA LYS A 377 -32.90 -4.32 16.24
C LYS A 377 -34.35 -4.66 16.58
N GLU A 378 -34.59 -5.38 17.67
CA GLU A 378 -35.95 -5.70 18.12
C GLU A 378 -36.73 -4.44 18.51
N GLU A 379 -36.09 -3.47 19.17
CA GLU A 379 -36.72 -2.20 19.54
C GLU A 379 -37.03 -1.34 18.31
N LEU A 380 -36.11 -1.23 17.35
CA LEU A 380 -36.34 -0.54 16.09
C LEU A 380 -37.49 -1.16 15.30
N GLN A 381 -37.59 -2.50 15.29
CA GLN A 381 -38.71 -3.20 14.65
C GLN A 381 -40.04 -2.83 15.31
N ARG A 382 -40.10 -2.78 16.65
CA ARG A 382 -41.31 -2.34 17.37
C ARG A 382 -41.68 -0.90 17.03
N GLN A 383 -40.70 0.01 16.97
CA GLN A 383 -40.94 1.40 16.58
C GLN A 383 -41.43 1.52 15.15
N HIS A 384 -40.87 0.72 14.23
CA HIS A 384 -41.33 0.65 12.84
C HIS A 384 -42.80 0.20 12.74
N ASP A 385 -43.17 -0.87 13.44
CA ASP A 385 -44.53 -1.39 13.46
C ASP A 385 -45.52 -0.36 14.04
N GLN A 386 -45.13 0.36 15.10
CA GLN A 386 -45.92 1.45 15.68
C GLN A 386 -46.13 2.61 14.70
N LEU A 387 -45.08 3.05 14.00
CA LEU A 387 -45.17 4.12 13.00
C LEU A 387 -46.05 3.70 11.82
N GLN A 388 -45.96 2.44 11.39
CA GLN A 388 -46.80 1.90 10.32
C GLN A 388 -48.27 1.86 10.73
N ALA A 389 -48.58 1.45 11.96
CA ALA A 389 -49.93 1.50 12.51
C ALA A 389 -50.48 2.94 12.56
N GLN A 390 -49.70 3.90 13.07
CA GLN A 390 -50.09 5.32 13.09
C GLN A 390 -50.35 5.87 11.67
N LYS A 391 -49.52 5.50 10.69
CA LYS A 391 -49.70 5.89 9.29
C LYS A 391 -51.01 5.37 8.71
N GLN A 392 -51.36 4.11 9.01
CA GLN A 392 -52.62 3.50 8.57
C GLN A 392 -53.83 4.18 9.21
N GLU A 393 -53.78 4.47 10.52
CA GLU A 393 -54.83 5.21 11.22
C GLU A 393 -55.04 6.60 10.61
N LEU A 394 -53.95 7.35 10.39
CA LEU A 394 -54.02 8.68 9.77
C LEU A 394 -54.64 8.61 8.36
N GLN A 395 -54.27 7.61 7.57
CA GLN A 395 -54.80 7.42 6.22
C GLN A 395 -56.31 7.10 6.24
N GLN A 396 -56.78 6.31 7.21
CA GLN A 396 -58.21 6.06 7.41
C GLN A 396 -58.96 7.34 7.81
N VAL A 397 -58.39 8.15 8.71
CA VAL A 397 -58.99 9.44 9.13
C VAL A 397 -59.11 10.41 7.94
N VAL A 398 -58.08 10.49 7.10
CA VAL A 398 -58.09 11.32 5.88
C VAL A 398 -59.18 10.86 4.91
N GLN A 399 -59.30 9.55 4.65
CA GLN A 399 -60.36 9.02 3.79
C GLN A 399 -61.77 9.32 4.35
N GLN A 400 -61.97 9.19 5.66
CA GLN A 400 -63.26 9.53 6.28
C GLN A 400 -63.57 11.03 6.17
N MET A 401 -62.57 11.91 6.30
CA MET A 401 -62.74 13.35 6.09
C MET A 401 -63.09 13.69 4.64
N GLU A 402 -62.46 13.03 3.66
CA GLU A 402 -62.80 13.20 2.23
C GLU A 402 -64.24 12.74 1.94
N GLN A 403 -64.65 11.60 2.48
CA GLN A 403 -66.03 11.12 2.36
C GLN A 403 -67.05 12.06 3.01
N ARG A 404 -66.73 12.64 4.19
CA ARG A 404 -67.57 13.67 4.81
C ARG A 404 -67.66 14.93 3.96
N LYS A 405 -66.56 15.36 3.32
CA LYS A 405 -66.57 16.49 2.37
C LYS A 405 -67.43 16.22 1.15
N LEU A 406 -67.50 14.98 0.66
CA LEU A 406 -68.36 14.59 -0.45
C LEU A 406 -69.84 14.49 -0.05
N GLN A 407 -70.14 14.14 1.21
CA GLN A 407 -71.52 14.11 1.75
C GLN A 407 -72.03 15.50 2.15
N GLN A 408 -71.15 16.41 2.60
CA GLN A 408 -71.47 17.84 2.75
C GLN A 408 -71.25 18.55 1.42
N GLY A 409 -72.25 18.48 0.53
CA GLY A 409 -72.19 19.10 -0.79
C GLY A 409 -71.70 20.55 -0.79
N SER A 410 -71.01 20.91 -1.87
CA SER A 410 -70.59 22.26 -2.27
C SER A 410 -71.57 23.36 -1.85
N PRO A 411 -71.10 24.53 -1.34
CA PRO A 411 -71.99 25.65 -1.07
C PRO A 411 -72.59 26.14 -2.40
N LEU A 412 -73.91 26.32 -2.39
CA LEU A 412 -74.67 26.99 -3.44
C LEU A 412 -74.06 28.36 -3.73
N SER A 413 -73.77 28.61 -5.01
CA SER A 413 -73.50 29.95 -5.52
C SER A 413 -74.75 30.82 -5.35
N GLY A 414 -74.62 31.95 -4.67
CA GLY A 414 -75.60 33.02 -4.61
C GLY A 414 -74.91 34.36 -4.90
N PRO A 415 -75.45 35.22 -5.78
CA PRO A 415 -74.81 36.46 -6.17
C PRO A 415 -75.06 37.57 -5.12
N ALA A 416 -74.04 38.42 -4.95
CA ALA A 416 -74.00 39.64 -4.12
C ALA A 416 -73.81 39.45 -2.60
N GLY A 417 -72.79 40.13 -2.06
CA GLY A 417 -72.67 40.39 -0.61
C GLY A 417 -71.24 40.62 -0.15
N GLU A 418 -70.85 41.88 -0.02
CA GLU A 418 -69.56 42.36 0.49
C GLU A 418 -69.08 41.66 1.78
N LEU A 419 -67.79 41.33 1.83
CA LEU A 419 -67.10 40.97 3.06
C LEU A 419 -66.79 42.24 3.88
N LYS A 420 -67.60 42.51 4.89
CA LYS A 420 -67.22 43.43 5.99
C LYS A 420 -66.53 42.64 7.10
N PHE A 421 -65.24 42.87 7.25
CA PHE A 421 -64.50 42.52 8.46
C PHE A 421 -64.92 43.47 9.60
N GLN A 422 -65.33 42.91 10.74
CA GLN A 422 -65.27 43.59 12.02
C GLN A 422 -64.31 42.84 12.94
N PRO A 423 -63.29 43.51 13.51
CA PRO A 423 -62.51 42.94 14.59
C PRO A 423 -63.24 43.18 15.91
N ARG A 424 -63.20 42.20 16.82
CA ARG A 424 -63.41 42.46 18.24
C ARG A 424 -62.15 42.09 19.01
N MET A 425 -61.76 43.05 19.85
CA MET A 425 -60.62 43.08 20.77
C MET A 425 -60.62 41.92 21.76
#